data_AF-A0AB36ZVK0-F1
#
_entry.id   AF-A0AB36ZVK0-F1
#
_cell.length_a   1.000
_cell.length_b   1.000
_cell.length_c   1.000
_cell.angle_alpha   90.00
_cell.angle_beta   90.00
_cell.angle_gamma   90.00
#
_symmetry.space_group_name_H-M   'P 1'
#
loop_
_entity.id
_entity.type
_entity.pdbx_description
1 polymer ?
#
loop_
_entity_poly.entity_id
_entity_poly.type
_entity_poly.pdbx_seq_one_letter_code
_entity_poly.pdbx_strand_id
1 'polypeptide(L)'
;MKRREFFNSITSKIKKEEKKHIIRPPYYKDKDLFFKECINCEGFCVLACEENIILINEDKTPIIDFSNGGCTYCDECANACPSEVLSIENKKNIDVNISINILKCLSWNQTMCFSCKDPCLDDAIDFIAMFRPEINSNCTSCGFCIKYCPVDAIEIGA
;
A
#
# COMPACT_ATOMS: atom_id res chain seq x y z
N MET A 1 -40.59 -23.01 -35.00
CA MET A 1 -39.20 -23.49 -35.14
C MET A 1 -38.43 -23.06 -33.89
N LYS A 2 -38.02 -24.03 -33.07
CA LYS A 2 -37.35 -23.84 -31.77
C LYS A 2 -35.88 -23.44 -31.98
N ARG A 3 -35.37 -22.53 -31.14
CA ARG A 3 -34.05 -22.64 -30.46
C ARG A 3 -33.89 -21.48 -29.46
N ARG A 4 -34.50 -21.57 -28.27
CA ARG A 4 -33.84 -21.93 -27.00
C ARG A 4 -32.57 -21.13 -26.72
N GLU A 5 -32.74 -20.18 -25.79
CA GLU A 5 -31.77 -19.73 -24.80
C GLU A 5 -30.74 -20.81 -24.44
N PHE A 6 -29.46 -20.51 -24.58
CA PHE A 6 -28.36 -21.24 -23.96
C PHE A 6 -27.09 -20.40 -24.11
N PHE A 7 -26.70 -19.66 -23.07
CA PHE A 7 -25.33 -19.51 -22.56
C PHE A 7 -25.36 -18.79 -21.20
N ASN A 8 -26.22 -19.26 -20.30
CA ASN A 8 -26.00 -19.15 -18.86
C ASN A 8 -25.42 -20.48 -18.42
N SER A 9 -24.10 -20.62 -18.37
CA SER A 9 -23.44 -21.49 -17.39
C SER A 9 -21.91 -21.42 -17.50
N ILE A 10 -21.28 -21.25 -16.34
CA ILE A 10 -19.89 -21.63 -16.01
C ILE A 10 -18.77 -20.79 -16.65
N THR A 11 -18.67 -19.52 -16.25
CA THR A 11 -17.38 -19.01 -15.78
C THR A 11 -17.46 -18.89 -14.28
N SER A 12 -17.38 -20.05 -13.62
CA SER A 12 -17.07 -20.13 -12.20
C SER A 12 -15.79 -19.33 -11.97
N LYS A 13 -15.96 -18.13 -11.44
CA LYS A 13 -15.04 -17.37 -10.61
C LYS A 13 -13.81 -18.20 -10.21
N ILE A 14 -12.78 -18.19 -11.04
CA ILE A 14 -11.42 -18.29 -10.51
C ILE A 14 -11.12 -16.88 -10.06
N LYS A 15 -11.71 -16.48 -8.93
CA LYS A 15 -11.11 -15.43 -8.12
C LYS A 15 -9.83 -16.06 -7.62
N LYS A 16 -8.73 -15.83 -8.34
CA LYS A 16 -7.39 -16.08 -7.83
C LYS A 16 -7.35 -15.29 -6.52
N GLU A 17 -7.36 -15.99 -5.39
CA GLU A 17 -7.09 -15.37 -4.10
C GLU A 17 -5.64 -14.89 -4.15
N GLU A 18 -5.45 -13.66 -4.65
CA GLU A 18 -4.22 -12.94 -4.44
C GLU A 18 -4.10 -12.77 -2.92
N LYS A 19 -3.15 -13.48 -2.31
CA LYS A 19 -2.81 -13.30 -0.90
C LYS A 19 -2.44 -11.82 -0.72
N LYS A 20 -3.36 -11.02 -0.17
CA LYS A 20 -3.12 -9.60 0.11
C LYS A 20 -1.94 -9.52 1.06
N HIS A 21 -0.85 -8.91 0.62
CA HIS A 21 0.33 -8.73 1.46
C HIS A 21 -0.04 -7.84 2.65
N ILE A 22 0.18 -8.33 3.87
CA ILE A 22 -0.17 -7.58 5.08
C ILE A 22 0.95 -6.59 5.38
N ILE A 23 0.64 -5.30 5.27
CA ILE A 23 1.57 -4.21 5.52
C ILE A 23 1.32 -3.68 6.93
N ARG A 24 2.37 -3.51 7.72
CA ARG A 24 2.29 -3.05 9.11
C ARG A 24 2.76 -1.61 9.25
N PRO A 25 2.25 -0.87 10.25
CA PRO A 25 2.73 0.50 10.53
C PRO A 25 4.25 0.58 10.77
N PRO A 26 4.90 1.72 10.48
CA PRO A 26 6.36 1.85 10.49
C PRO A 26 7.04 1.93 11.88
N TYR A 27 6.29 1.87 12.99
CA TYR A 27 6.78 2.21 14.33
C TYR A 27 6.90 1.02 15.30
N TYR A 28 6.70 -0.22 14.85
CA TYR A 28 6.93 -1.41 15.69
C TYR A 28 8.28 -2.05 15.39
N LYS A 29 8.89 -2.60 16.44
CA LYS A 29 10.15 -3.35 16.37
C LYS A 29 9.96 -4.81 16.72
N ASP A 30 9.29 -5.08 17.84
CA ASP A 30 9.03 -6.44 18.32
C ASP A 30 7.68 -6.93 17.79
N LYS A 31 7.73 -7.98 16.99
CA LYS A 31 6.55 -8.58 16.37
C LYS A 31 5.64 -9.26 17.41
N ASP A 32 6.22 -9.95 18.39
CA ASP A 32 5.45 -10.69 19.39
C ASP A 32 4.72 -9.73 20.33
N LEU A 33 5.43 -8.67 20.77
CA LEU A 33 4.82 -7.59 21.54
C LEU A 33 3.73 -6.88 20.73
N PHE A 34 3.96 -6.63 19.44
CA PHE A 34 2.96 -6.04 18.55
C PHE A 34 1.67 -6.84 18.52
N PHE A 35 1.74 -8.16 18.28
CA PHE A 35 0.54 -8.98 18.27
C PHE A 35 -0.14 -9.06 19.64
N LYS A 36 0.64 -9.19 20.71
CA LYS A 36 0.10 -9.32 22.07
C LYS A 36 -0.68 -8.08 22.52
N GLU A 37 -0.15 -6.89 22.27
CA GLU A 37 -0.77 -5.65 22.74
C GLU A 37 -1.83 -5.14 21.76
N CYS A 38 -1.58 -5.21 20.44
CA CYS A 38 -2.52 -4.66 19.47
C CYS A 38 -3.83 -5.45 19.34
N ILE A 39 -3.83 -6.77 19.56
CA ILE A 39 -5.04 -7.61 19.43
C ILE A 39 -6.16 -7.21 20.42
N ASN A 40 -5.80 -6.57 21.53
CA ASN A 40 -6.70 -6.11 22.59
C ASN A 40 -6.91 -4.59 22.59
N CYS A 41 -6.31 -3.87 21.64
CA CYS A 41 -6.38 -2.42 21.56
C CYS A 41 -7.62 -1.96 20.79
N GLU A 42 -8.20 -0.83 21.20
CA GLU A 42 -9.33 -0.19 20.50
C GLU A 42 -8.94 0.43 19.14
N GLY A 43 -7.63 0.47 18.83
CA GLY A 43 -7.14 0.94 17.54
C GLY A 43 -6.99 2.45 17.43
N PHE A 44 -6.55 3.15 18.49
CA PHE A 44 -6.35 4.61 18.48
C PHE A 44 -5.50 5.13 17.30
N CYS A 45 -4.54 4.33 16.83
CA CYS A 45 -3.74 4.63 15.64
C CYS A 45 -4.58 4.80 14.35
N VAL A 46 -5.73 4.13 14.24
CA VAL A 46 -6.69 4.29 13.13
C VAL A 46 -7.28 5.69 13.17
N LEU A 47 -7.71 6.15 14.34
CA LEU A 47 -8.31 7.49 14.52
C LEU A 47 -7.30 8.62 14.33
N ALA A 48 -6.03 8.38 14.70
CA ALA A 48 -4.97 9.36 14.58
C ALA A 48 -4.42 9.52 13.14
N CYS A 49 -4.74 8.59 12.23
CA CYS A 49 -4.21 8.61 10.87
C CYS A 49 -5.06 9.52 9.96
N GLU A 50 -4.61 10.75 9.73
CA GLU A 50 -5.29 11.72 8.86
C GLU A 50 -5.44 11.23 7.41
N GLU A 51 -4.49 10.44 6.92
CA GLU A 51 -4.50 9.84 5.58
C GLU A 51 -5.50 8.67 5.46
N ASN A 52 -6.10 8.21 6.57
CA ASN A 52 -7.08 7.12 6.61
C ASN A 52 -6.57 5.82 5.94
N ILE A 53 -5.28 5.53 6.12
CA ILE A 53 -4.62 4.34 5.58
C ILE A 53 -4.41 3.23 6.63
N ILE A 54 -4.60 3.51 7.93
CA ILE A 54 -4.49 2.48 8.97
C ILE A 54 -5.85 1.84 9.19
N LEU A 55 -5.93 0.51 9.06
CA LEU A 55 -7.15 -0.28 9.26
C LEU A 55 -6.90 -1.41 10.26
N ILE A 56 -7.94 -1.94 10.88
CA ILE A 56 -7.83 -3.18 11.68
C ILE A 56 -8.09 -4.38 10.78
N ASN A 57 -7.11 -5.31 10.76
CA ASN A 57 -7.20 -6.54 9.98
C ASN A 57 -7.99 -7.64 10.73
N GLU A 58 -8.25 -8.77 10.07
CA GLU A 58 -8.95 -9.93 10.65
C GLU A 58 -8.26 -10.50 11.90
N ASP A 59 -6.93 -10.35 12.01
CA ASP A 59 -6.15 -10.71 13.19
C ASP A 59 -6.24 -9.69 14.34
N LYS A 60 -7.14 -8.69 14.21
CA LYS A 60 -7.38 -7.58 15.14
C LYS A 60 -6.17 -6.68 15.39
N THR A 61 -5.20 -6.68 14.49
CA THR A 61 -4.03 -5.78 14.60
C THR A 61 -4.01 -4.77 13.45
N PRO A 62 -3.39 -3.59 13.65
CA PRO A 62 -3.40 -2.55 12.62
C PRO A 62 -2.57 -2.95 11.40
N ILE A 63 -3.07 -2.56 10.23
CA ILE A 63 -2.44 -2.72 8.93
C ILE A 63 -2.48 -1.40 8.17
N ILE A 64 -1.65 -1.28 7.14
CA ILE A 64 -1.69 -0.18 6.17
C ILE A 64 -2.40 -0.64 4.89
N ASP A 65 -3.34 0.16 4.41
CA ASP A 65 -3.99 0.04 3.10
C ASP A 65 -3.80 1.34 2.29
N PHE A 66 -2.98 1.27 1.24
CA PHE A 66 -2.67 2.41 0.36
C PHE A 66 -3.79 2.75 -0.64
N SER A 67 -4.97 2.11 -0.54
CA SER A 67 -6.11 2.39 -1.43
C SER A 67 -6.67 3.81 -1.28
N ASN A 68 -6.37 4.51 -0.18
CA ASN A 68 -6.85 5.88 0.09
C ASN A 68 -5.76 6.94 -0.03
N GLY A 69 -4.48 6.59 0.16
CA GLY A 69 -3.38 7.53 0.24
C GLY A 69 -2.05 6.85 0.58
N GLY A 70 -1.09 7.63 1.07
CA GLY A 70 0.22 7.15 1.50
C GLY A 70 0.51 7.49 2.97
N CYS A 71 1.61 6.98 3.50
CA CYS A 71 2.09 7.32 4.82
C CYS A 71 2.99 8.55 4.76
N THR A 72 2.66 9.59 5.52
CA THR A 72 3.46 10.81 5.65
C THR A 72 4.58 10.70 6.69
N TYR A 73 4.66 9.58 7.41
CA TYR A 73 5.57 9.42 8.55
C TYR A 73 5.43 10.52 9.62
N CYS A 74 4.20 11.00 9.86
CA CYS A 74 3.89 12.10 10.77
C CYS A 74 3.93 11.79 12.27
N ASP A 75 4.31 10.57 12.67
CA ASP A 75 4.40 10.11 14.07
C ASP A 75 3.07 10.01 14.86
N GLU A 76 1.95 10.54 14.36
CA GLU A 76 0.66 10.58 15.09
C GLU A 76 0.13 9.20 15.53
N CYS A 77 0.31 8.17 14.71
CA CYS A 77 -0.11 6.82 15.09
C CYS A 77 0.76 6.18 16.19
N ALA A 78 2.01 6.62 16.33
CA ALA A 78 2.87 6.24 17.45
C ALA A 78 2.51 7.05 18.70
N ASN A 79 2.31 8.36 18.58
CA ASN A 79 1.88 9.22 19.69
C ASN A 79 0.55 8.77 20.32
N ALA A 80 -0.38 8.27 19.50
CA ALA A 80 -1.66 7.76 19.96
C ALA A 80 -1.61 6.34 20.54
N CYS A 81 -0.46 5.67 20.58
CA CYS A 81 -0.34 4.28 21.02
C CYS A 81 -0.22 4.17 22.55
N PRO A 82 -1.25 3.68 23.26
CA PRO A 82 -1.22 3.65 24.73
C PRO A 82 -0.27 2.59 25.31
N SER A 83 0.05 1.55 24.54
CA SER A 83 0.95 0.47 24.95
C SER A 83 2.39 0.68 24.49
N GLU A 84 2.70 1.82 23.84
CA GLU A 84 4.03 2.20 23.34
C GLU A 84 4.66 1.18 22.36
N VAL A 85 3.86 0.24 21.84
CA VAL A 85 4.29 -0.73 20.83
C VAL A 85 4.62 -0.06 19.50
N LEU A 86 3.80 0.93 19.12
CA LEU A 86 4.16 1.87 18.07
C LEU A 86 4.88 3.02 18.77
N SER A 87 6.20 3.09 18.60
CA SER A 87 7.04 4.10 19.24
C SER A 87 7.88 4.84 18.21
N ILE A 88 8.04 6.15 18.41
CA ILE A 88 8.87 7.02 17.57
C ILE A 88 10.33 6.54 17.56
N GLU A 89 10.81 5.95 18.65
CA GLU A 89 12.17 5.40 18.73
C GLU A 89 12.41 4.25 17.74
N ASN A 90 11.33 3.59 17.30
CA ASN A 90 11.36 2.49 16.34
C ASN A 90 10.98 2.93 14.93
N LYS A 91 10.94 4.24 14.64
CA LYS A 91 10.61 4.79 13.32
C LYS A 91 11.55 4.22 12.25
N LYS A 92 10.95 3.60 11.24
CA LYS A 92 11.63 3.09 10.04
C LYS A 92 10.71 3.25 8.82
N ASN A 93 11.26 3.06 7.63
CA ASN A 93 10.42 2.97 6.43
C ASN A 93 9.52 1.73 6.51
N ILE A 94 8.36 1.81 5.87
CA ILE A 94 7.44 0.68 5.75
C ILE A 94 8.16 -0.47 5.04
N ASP A 95 8.08 -1.66 5.63
CA ASP A 95 8.82 -2.86 5.24
C ASP A 95 8.17 -3.56 4.04
N VAL A 96 8.20 -2.88 2.90
CA VAL A 96 7.76 -3.36 1.58
C VAL A 96 8.63 -2.79 0.49
N ASN A 97 8.69 -3.47 -0.65
CA ASN A 97 9.29 -2.94 -1.87
C ASN A 97 8.21 -2.36 -2.79
N ILE A 98 8.40 -1.13 -3.28
CA ILE A 98 7.54 -0.56 -4.34
C ILE A 98 8.24 -0.75 -5.68
N SER A 99 7.52 -1.28 -6.66
CA SER A 99 8.02 -1.53 -8.01
C SER A 99 7.03 -1.07 -9.09
N ILE A 100 7.52 -0.93 -10.33
CA ILE A 100 6.70 -0.56 -11.48
C ILE A 100 6.59 -1.75 -12.44
N ASN A 101 5.37 -2.21 -12.68
CA ASN A 101 5.07 -3.18 -13.72
C ASN A 101 5.13 -2.49 -15.09
N ILE A 102 6.23 -2.72 -15.81
CA ILE A 102 6.50 -2.12 -17.13
C ILE A 102 5.46 -2.50 -18.19
N LEU A 103 4.80 -3.65 -18.06
CA LEU A 103 3.78 -4.09 -19.02
C LEU A 103 2.45 -3.37 -18.84
N LYS A 104 2.16 -2.89 -17.62
CA LYS A 104 0.95 -2.10 -17.32
C LYS A 104 1.19 -0.59 -17.43
N CYS A 105 2.39 -0.13 -17.10
CA CYS A 105 2.68 1.30 -16.99
C CYS A 105 2.51 2.04 -18.33
N LEU A 106 1.66 3.07 -18.35
CA LEU A 106 1.37 3.88 -19.54
C LEU A 106 2.64 4.45 -20.19
N SER A 107 3.56 5.01 -19.39
CA SER A 107 4.80 5.62 -19.91
C SER A 107 5.78 4.60 -20.49
N TRP A 108 5.82 3.38 -19.93
CA TRP A 108 6.55 2.28 -20.56
C TRP A 108 5.89 1.80 -21.86
N ASN A 109 4.59 2.02 -22.00
CA ASN A 109 3.77 1.66 -23.17
C ASN A 109 3.43 2.87 -24.05
N GLN A 110 4.38 3.78 -24.23
CA GLN A 110 4.34 4.89 -25.22
C GLN A 110 3.23 5.94 -24.99
N THR A 111 2.65 5.99 -23.78
CA THR A 111 1.66 7.01 -23.40
C THR A 111 2.24 7.91 -22.32
N MET A 112 2.33 9.22 -22.59
CA MET A 112 2.86 10.19 -21.63
C MET A 112 2.03 10.20 -20.33
N CYS A 113 2.65 9.82 -19.21
CA CYS A 113 2.02 9.80 -17.89
C CYS A 113 3.07 10.16 -16.81
N PHE A 114 2.70 11.09 -15.93
CA PHE A 114 3.54 11.53 -14.80
C PHE A 114 2.83 11.37 -13.45
N SER A 115 1.70 10.66 -13.40
CA SER A 115 0.82 10.61 -12.23
C SER A 115 1.48 10.06 -10.96
N CYS A 116 2.54 9.25 -11.08
CA CYS A 116 3.31 8.80 -9.93
C CYS A 116 4.35 9.82 -9.44
N LYS A 117 4.80 10.75 -10.30
CA LYS A 117 5.87 11.72 -10.00
C LYS A 117 5.40 12.76 -8.99
N ASP A 118 4.30 13.44 -9.29
CA ASP A 118 3.77 14.54 -8.47
C ASP A 118 3.54 14.16 -6.99
N PRO A 119 2.95 13.00 -6.66
CA PRO A 119 2.75 12.59 -5.27
C PRO A 119 4.03 12.06 -4.58
N CYS A 120 5.16 11.92 -5.29
CA CYS A 120 6.40 11.41 -4.72
C CYS A 120 7.25 12.58 -4.17
N LEU A 121 7.03 12.92 -2.90
CA LEU A 121 7.72 14.02 -2.23
C LEU A 121 9.21 13.74 -1.96
N ASP A 122 9.61 12.47 -1.95
CA ASP A 122 11.00 12.04 -1.71
C ASP A 122 11.88 12.04 -2.98
N ASP A 123 11.34 12.51 -4.11
CA ASP A 123 12.01 12.51 -5.42
C ASP A 123 12.55 11.12 -5.82
N ALA A 124 11.78 10.07 -5.50
CA ALA A 124 12.18 8.68 -5.67
C ALA A 124 11.83 8.08 -7.04
N ILE A 125 11.24 8.87 -7.95
CA ILE A 125 10.84 8.43 -9.29
C ILE A 125 11.56 9.26 -10.34
N ASP A 126 12.53 8.64 -10.99
CA ASP A 126 13.28 9.24 -12.09
C ASP A 126 12.58 8.94 -13.42
N PHE A 127 12.63 9.89 -14.34
CA PHE A 127 12.11 9.72 -15.69
C PHE A 127 13.26 9.68 -16.67
N ILE A 128 13.53 8.49 -17.22
CA ILE A 128 14.63 8.27 -18.15
C ILE A 128 14.14 8.17 -19.60
N ALA A 129 15.02 8.52 -20.54
CA ALA A 129 14.77 8.42 -21.99
C ALA A 129 13.38 8.93 -22.39
N MET A 130 12.53 8.08 -22.97
CA MET A 130 11.17 8.40 -23.42
C MET A 130 10.18 8.54 -22.26
N PHE A 131 10.53 9.31 -21.23
CA PHE A 131 9.74 9.53 -20.01
C PHE A 131 9.34 8.23 -19.29
N ARG A 132 10.23 7.24 -19.27
CA ARG A 132 9.99 5.96 -18.59
C ARG A 132 10.33 6.11 -17.11
N PRO A 133 9.38 5.85 -16.19
CA PRO A 133 9.66 5.97 -14.76
C PRO A 133 10.49 4.79 -14.26
N GLU A 134 11.47 5.09 -13.41
CA GLU A 134 12.24 4.14 -12.60
C GLU A 134 12.27 4.61 -11.14
N ILE A 135 12.21 3.66 -10.21
CA ILE A 135 12.27 3.95 -8.76
C ILE A 135 13.73 3.88 -8.32
N ASN A 136 14.21 4.94 -7.68
CA ASN A 136 15.57 5.03 -7.15
C ASN A 136 15.63 4.71 -5.64
N SER A 137 16.83 4.84 -5.05
CA SER A 137 17.09 4.52 -3.64
C SER A 137 16.45 5.46 -2.62
N ASN A 138 15.92 6.61 -3.03
CA ASN A 138 15.23 7.54 -2.12
C ASN A 138 13.82 7.06 -1.77
N CYS A 139 13.34 5.97 -2.37
CA CYS A 139 12.01 5.44 -2.10
C CYS A 139 11.85 5.07 -0.62
N THR A 140 10.92 5.74 0.05
CA THR A 140 10.59 5.50 1.45
C THR A 140 9.51 4.45 1.64
N SER A 141 8.99 3.86 0.56
CA SER A 141 7.82 2.97 0.61
C SER A 141 6.56 3.64 1.20
N CYS A 142 6.45 4.97 1.11
CA CYS A 142 5.29 5.73 1.61
C CYS A 142 3.97 5.40 0.91
N GLY A 143 4.01 4.81 -0.29
CA GLY A 143 2.82 4.30 -0.98
C GLY A 143 1.95 5.34 -1.69
N PHE A 144 2.26 6.64 -1.60
CA PHE A 144 1.47 7.68 -2.27
C PHE A 144 1.31 7.44 -3.79
N CYS A 145 2.36 7.02 -4.49
CA CYS A 145 2.30 6.75 -5.92
C CYS A 145 1.32 5.64 -6.33
N ILE A 146 0.95 4.74 -5.42
CA ILE A 146 0.04 3.62 -5.69
C ILE A 146 -1.36 4.14 -6.01
N LYS A 147 -1.89 5.03 -5.17
CA LYS A 147 -3.23 5.60 -5.33
C LYS A 147 -3.40 6.39 -6.63
N TYR A 148 -2.36 7.08 -7.06
CA TYR A 148 -2.41 7.97 -8.22
C TYR A 148 -2.11 7.25 -9.54
N CYS A 149 -1.72 5.96 -9.51
CA CYS A 149 -1.48 5.22 -10.74
C CYS A 149 -2.81 4.87 -11.44
N PRO A 150 -3.09 5.38 -12.65
CA PRO A 150 -4.39 5.19 -13.29
C PRO A 150 -4.65 3.77 -13.82
N VAL A 151 -3.64 2.90 -13.79
CA VAL A 151 -3.63 1.57 -14.40
C VAL A 151 -3.06 0.49 -13.48
N ASP A 152 -2.97 0.78 -12.17
CA ASP A 152 -2.48 -0.15 -11.14
C ASP A 152 -1.14 -0.82 -11.53
N ALA A 153 -0.24 -0.02 -12.10
CA ALA A 153 1.10 -0.46 -12.51
C ALA A 153 2.13 -0.36 -11.37
N ILE A 154 1.81 0.29 -10.26
CA ILE A 154 2.67 0.31 -9.07
C ILE A 154 2.32 -0.91 -8.22
N GLU A 155 3.29 -1.78 -7.99
CA GLU A 155 3.12 -3.05 -7.29
C GLU A 155 3.88 -3.05 -5.96
N ILE A 156 3.29 -3.72 -4.96
CA ILE A 156 3.88 -3.88 -3.63
C ILE A 156 4.46 -5.29 -3.53
N GLY A 157 5.77 -5.38 -3.36
CA GLY A 157 6.51 -6.60 -3.08
C GLY A 157 6.83 -6.77 -1.59
N ALA A 158 7.08 -8.01 -1.21
CA ALA A 158 7.64 -8.40 0.09
C ALA A 158 9.17 -8.37 0.05
#